data_AF-A0A2E1VMX6-F1
#
_entry.id   AF-A0A2E1VMX6-F1
#
_cell.length_a   1.000
_cell.length_b   1.000
_cell.length_c   1.000
_cell.angle_alpha   90.00
_cell.angle_beta   90.00
_cell.angle_gamma   90.00
#
_symmetry.space_group_name_H-M   'P 1'
#
loop_
_entity.id
_entity.type
_entity.pdbx_description
1 polymer ?
#
loop_
_entity_poly.entity_id
_entity_poly.type
_entity_poly.pdbx_seq_one_letter_code
_entity_poly.pdbx_strand_id
1 'polypeptide(L)'
;FIEGKSVKNISQKNIKYVGTYLAKLHLITNKFNQKIKTRFDITFYKNIIKENKLFFSKLDFDLNNIFIDTLKSYYKLNEKSLPKTIIHGDLFPDNVLFNNNNEITGFLDFYFSDFNYSVSDLAIVIVSWCFYINQDNNYVLDFNKLNILLKNYNNIRRIKKSEISSLNIICKLYCMRFMFTRIAAKDNNYDKQKILTKNPHEYIEKLLYFNNTKNLRMNIKYE
;
A
#
# COMPACT_ATOMS: atom_id res chain seq x y z
N PHE A 1 18.98 19.60 0.59
CA PHE A 1 18.31 18.99 -0.58
C PHE A 1 18.82 17.56 -0.71
N ILE A 2 17.98 16.58 -1.04
CA ILE A 2 18.42 15.17 -1.27
C ILE A 2 18.61 14.99 -2.77
N GLU A 3 19.78 14.54 -3.20
CA GLU A 3 20.05 14.26 -4.61
C GLU A 3 19.27 13.05 -5.11
N GLY A 4 18.95 13.01 -6.41
CA GLY A 4 18.27 11.90 -7.07
C GLY A 4 16.95 12.30 -7.71
N LYS A 5 16.31 11.33 -8.38
CA LYS A 5 15.04 11.52 -9.10
C LYS A 5 14.11 10.34 -8.88
N SER A 6 12.81 10.62 -8.84
CA SER A 6 11.78 9.59 -8.86
C SER A 6 11.73 8.89 -10.22
N VAL A 7 11.42 7.60 -10.22
CA VAL A 7 11.40 6.78 -11.44
C VAL A 7 10.04 6.82 -12.14
N LYS A 8 10.04 6.90 -13.47
CA LYS A 8 8.84 6.70 -14.29
C LYS A 8 8.63 5.22 -14.63
N ASN A 9 9.71 4.53 -14.99
CA ASN A 9 9.70 3.10 -15.33
C ASN A 9 10.35 2.29 -14.19
N ILE A 10 9.56 1.41 -13.58
CA ILE A 10 9.99 0.63 -12.41
C ILE A 10 10.74 -0.62 -12.87
N SER A 11 12.05 -0.67 -12.63
CA SER A 11 12.87 -1.86 -12.86
C SER A 11 12.87 -2.81 -11.67
N GLN A 12 13.27 -4.06 -11.90
CA GLN A 12 13.51 -5.04 -10.83
C GLN A 12 14.55 -4.57 -9.82
N LYS A 13 15.56 -3.80 -10.27
CA LYS A 13 16.59 -3.22 -9.39
C LYS A 13 15.99 -2.19 -8.43
N ASN A 14 15.05 -1.36 -8.90
CA ASN A 14 14.36 -0.41 -8.02
C ASN A 14 13.57 -1.16 -6.92
N ILE A 15 12.79 -2.19 -7.29
CA ILE A 15 12.02 -2.99 -6.32
C ILE A 15 12.91 -3.65 -5.26
N LYS A 16 14.06 -4.20 -5.67
CA LYS A 16 15.08 -4.77 -4.77
C LYS A 16 15.50 -3.75 -3.70
N TYR A 17 15.85 -2.54 -4.12
CA TYR A 17 16.28 -1.51 -3.17
C TYR A 17 15.14 -1.03 -2.31
N VAL A 18 13.92 -0.84 -2.85
CA VAL A 18 12.75 -0.45 -2.05
C VAL A 18 12.49 -1.46 -0.93
N GLY A 19 12.50 -2.77 -1.22
CA GLY A 19 12.35 -3.80 -0.19
C GLY A 19 13.43 -3.75 0.89
N THR A 20 14.69 -3.56 0.46
CA THR A 20 15.84 -3.48 1.38
C THR A 20 15.73 -2.26 2.31
N TYR A 21 15.51 -1.08 1.75
CA TYR A 21 15.48 0.17 2.50
C TYR A 21 14.20 0.35 3.31
N LEU A 22 13.07 -0.20 2.88
CA LEU A 22 11.85 -0.24 3.67
C LEU A 22 12.04 -1.10 4.94
N ALA A 23 12.69 -2.25 4.83
CA ALA A 23 13.01 -3.06 6.00
C ALA A 23 13.95 -2.31 6.97
N LYS A 24 14.97 -1.62 6.45
CA LYS A 24 15.84 -0.75 7.27
C LYS A 24 15.06 0.36 7.96
N LEU A 25 14.13 1.01 7.25
CA LEU A 25 13.25 2.04 7.81
C LEU A 25 12.49 1.46 9.02
N HIS A 26 11.83 0.31 8.87
CA HIS A 26 11.07 -0.31 9.96
C HIS A 26 11.94 -0.72 11.16
N LEU A 27 13.18 -1.16 10.93
CA LEU A 27 14.12 -1.44 12.02
C LEU A 27 14.53 -0.18 12.78
N ILE A 28 14.70 0.95 12.08
CA ILE A 28 15.02 2.23 12.69
C ILE A 28 13.82 2.75 13.47
N THR A 29 12.64 2.78 12.85
CA THR A 29 11.44 3.35 13.45
C THR A 29 10.89 2.54 14.61
N ASN A 30 11.18 1.24 14.67
CA ASN A 30 10.91 0.41 15.86
C ASN A 30 11.60 0.91 17.13
N LYS A 31 12.65 1.73 17.00
CA LYS A 31 13.37 2.32 18.15
C LYS A 31 12.76 3.65 18.62
N PHE A 32 11.75 4.18 17.92
CA PHE A 32 11.12 5.43 18.29
C PHE A 32 9.99 5.18 19.30
N ASN A 33 10.05 5.87 20.44
CA ASN A 33 9.05 5.75 21.51
C ASN A 33 7.85 6.71 21.34
N GLN A 34 7.77 7.43 20.21
CA GLN A 34 6.69 8.40 19.97
C GLN A 34 5.40 7.70 19.53
N LYS A 35 4.30 8.06 20.19
CA LYS A 35 2.95 7.68 19.77
C LYS A 35 2.54 8.59 18.60
N ILE A 36 2.53 8.04 17.40
CA ILE A 36 1.96 8.72 16.22
C ILE A 36 0.46 8.40 16.16
N LYS A 37 -0.34 9.42 15.88
CA LYS A 37 -1.80 9.29 15.77
C LYS A 37 -2.17 8.48 14.53
N THR A 38 -3.06 7.50 14.70
CA THR A 38 -3.69 6.78 13.59
C THR A 38 -4.60 7.69 12.78
N ARG A 39 -4.33 7.81 11.48
CA ARG A 39 -5.07 8.72 10.57
C ARG A 39 -6.22 8.06 9.83
N PHE A 40 -6.06 6.78 9.46
CA PHE A 40 -7.00 6.06 8.59
C PHE A 40 -7.65 4.91 9.35
N ASP A 41 -8.50 5.25 10.31
CA ASP A 41 -9.26 4.28 11.11
C ASP A 41 -10.60 3.92 10.46
N ILE A 42 -11.39 3.08 11.12
CA ILE A 42 -12.73 2.71 10.66
C ILE A 42 -13.65 3.93 10.49
N THR A 43 -13.45 4.97 11.30
CA THR A 43 -14.22 6.22 11.27
C THR A 43 -13.97 6.95 9.96
N PHE A 44 -12.71 7.04 9.50
CA PHE A 44 -12.36 7.60 8.20
C PHE A 44 -13.15 6.94 7.06
N TYR A 45 -13.15 5.60 6.97
CA TYR A 45 -13.85 4.88 5.90
C TYR A 45 -15.37 5.12 5.95
N LYS A 46 -15.97 5.08 7.16
CA LYS A 46 -17.40 5.35 7.33
C LYS A 46 -17.77 6.77 6.91
N ASN A 47 -16.96 7.76 7.25
CA ASN A 47 -17.20 9.16 6.91
C ASN A 47 -17.14 9.38 5.40
N ILE A 48 -16.11 8.86 4.72
CA ILE A 48 -16.02 8.99 3.25
C ILE A 48 -17.24 8.38 2.56
N ILE A 49 -17.67 7.17 2.96
CA ILE A 49 -18.87 6.53 2.38
C ILE A 49 -20.12 7.39 2.61
N LYS A 50 -20.27 7.95 3.82
CA LYS A 50 -21.41 8.81 4.18
C LYS A 50 -21.43 10.11 3.37
N GLU A 51 -20.30 10.79 3.27
CA GLU A 51 -20.14 12.06 2.54
C GLU A 51 -20.33 11.87 1.03
N ASN A 52 -19.95 10.70 0.50
CA ASN A 52 -19.99 10.38 -0.93
C ASN A 52 -21.13 9.42 -1.29
N LYS A 53 -22.25 9.47 -0.57
CA LYS A 53 -23.34 8.48 -0.70
C LYS A 53 -23.82 8.28 -2.14
N LEU A 54 -23.89 9.35 -2.94
CA LEU A 54 -24.30 9.30 -4.36
C LEU A 54 -23.29 8.55 -5.26
N PHE A 55 -22.00 8.65 -4.97
CA PHE A 55 -20.98 7.89 -5.68
C PHE A 55 -21.11 6.40 -5.33
N PHE A 56 -21.14 6.08 -4.03
CA PHE A 56 -21.20 4.70 -3.55
C PHE A 56 -22.54 4.01 -3.84
N SER A 57 -23.65 4.73 -3.92
CA SER A 57 -24.97 4.17 -4.29
C SER A 57 -25.07 3.77 -5.76
N LYS A 58 -24.18 4.29 -6.61
CA LYS A 58 -24.10 3.93 -8.04
C LYS A 58 -23.10 2.81 -8.30
N LEU A 59 -22.33 2.39 -7.29
CA LEU A 59 -21.44 1.25 -7.42
C LEU A 59 -22.25 -0.05 -7.41
N ASP A 60 -21.70 -1.06 -8.07
CA ASP A 60 -22.21 -2.42 -8.06
C ASP A 60 -22.40 -2.92 -6.60
N PHE A 61 -23.51 -3.61 -6.35
CA PHE A 61 -23.82 -4.20 -5.04
C PHE A 61 -22.71 -5.13 -4.55
N ASP A 62 -22.09 -5.88 -5.46
CA ASP A 62 -20.98 -6.78 -5.13
C ASP A 62 -19.74 -6.00 -4.67
N LEU A 63 -19.46 -4.85 -5.27
CA LEU A 63 -18.34 -4.00 -4.85
C LEU A 63 -18.54 -3.44 -3.45
N ASN A 64 -19.77 -3.04 -3.10
CA ASN A 64 -20.11 -2.59 -1.76
C ASN A 64 -19.93 -3.72 -0.72
N ASN A 65 -20.33 -4.95 -1.05
CA ASN A 65 -20.09 -6.11 -0.18
C ASN A 65 -18.59 -6.37 0.02
N ILE A 66 -17.78 -6.26 -1.03
CA ILE A 66 -16.32 -6.40 -0.94
C ILE A 66 -15.73 -5.37 0.03
N PHE A 67 -16.19 -4.12 0.04
CA PHE A 67 -15.73 -3.12 1.02
C PHE A 67 -16.05 -3.53 2.45
N ILE A 68 -17.29 -3.93 2.71
CA ILE A 68 -17.75 -4.35 4.03
C ILE A 68 -16.94 -5.56 4.54
N ASP A 69 -16.78 -6.57 3.70
CA ASP A 69 -16.06 -7.79 4.05
C ASP A 69 -14.57 -7.54 4.26
N THR A 70 -13.99 -6.60 3.52
CA THR A 70 -12.60 -6.17 3.71
C THR A 70 -12.43 -5.51 5.08
N LEU A 71 -13.29 -4.58 5.46
CA LEU A 71 -13.22 -3.91 6.77
C LEU A 71 -13.44 -4.90 7.92
N LYS A 72 -14.43 -5.81 7.80
CA LYS A 72 -14.66 -6.88 8.79
C LYS A 72 -13.43 -7.77 8.95
N SER A 73 -12.83 -8.20 7.85
CA SER A 73 -11.66 -9.09 7.85
C SER A 73 -10.41 -8.39 8.39
N TYR A 74 -10.21 -7.12 8.07
CA TYR A 74 -9.12 -6.31 8.63
C TYR A 74 -9.26 -6.14 10.14
N TYR A 75 -10.47 -5.88 10.66
CA TYR A 75 -10.70 -5.73 12.09
C TYR A 75 -10.31 -7.00 12.88
N LYS A 76 -10.62 -8.18 12.32
CA LYS A 76 -10.23 -9.49 12.89
C LYS A 76 -8.72 -9.71 12.95
N LEU A 77 -7.90 -8.93 12.23
CA LEU A 77 -6.44 -9.06 12.31
C LEU A 77 -5.87 -8.61 13.66
N ASN A 78 -6.62 -7.82 14.44
CA ASN A 78 -6.21 -7.43 15.79
C ASN A 78 -5.92 -8.65 16.68
N GLU A 79 -6.57 -9.79 16.42
CA GLU A 79 -6.38 -11.05 17.14
C GLU A 79 -5.06 -11.76 16.78
N LYS A 80 -4.43 -11.43 15.66
CA LYS A 80 -3.26 -12.13 15.11
C LYS A 80 -1.91 -11.66 15.66
N SER A 81 -1.89 -10.72 16.60
CA SER A 81 -0.66 -10.15 17.20
C SER A 81 0.41 -9.78 16.15
N LEU A 82 -0.02 -9.08 15.09
CA LEU A 82 0.87 -8.66 14.01
C LEU A 82 1.89 -7.61 14.50
N PRO A 83 3.16 -7.69 14.07
CA PRO A 83 4.15 -6.67 14.41
C PRO A 83 3.72 -5.28 13.93
N LYS A 84 3.86 -4.28 14.80
CA LYS A 84 3.60 -2.87 14.48
C LYS A 84 4.89 -2.07 14.51
N THR A 85 4.92 -1.00 13.72
CA THR A 85 6.04 -0.05 13.61
C THR A 85 5.49 1.30 13.13
N ILE A 86 6.31 2.35 13.16
CA ILE A 86 5.99 3.54 12.39
C ILE A 86 6.28 3.23 10.93
N ILE A 87 5.23 3.20 10.13
CA ILE A 87 5.28 3.03 8.68
C ILE A 87 5.43 4.40 8.00
N HIS A 88 5.99 4.43 6.79
CA HIS A 88 5.96 5.60 5.93
C HIS A 88 4.52 5.98 5.57
N GLY A 89 3.69 4.99 5.25
CA GLY A 89 2.26 5.16 5.01
C GLY A 89 1.90 5.69 3.63
N ASP A 90 2.86 5.95 2.74
CA ASP A 90 2.62 6.48 1.39
C ASP A 90 3.83 6.28 0.43
N LEU A 91 4.51 5.14 0.51
CA LEU A 91 5.75 4.89 -0.24
C LEU A 91 5.50 4.55 -1.73
N PHE A 92 5.01 5.53 -2.50
CA PHE A 92 4.82 5.45 -3.95
C PHE A 92 6.10 5.75 -4.74
N PRO A 93 6.16 5.42 -6.05
CA PRO A 93 7.31 5.73 -6.90
C PRO A 93 7.73 7.20 -6.92
N ASP A 94 6.78 8.14 -6.82
CA ASP A 94 7.04 9.58 -6.76
C ASP A 94 7.70 10.01 -5.43
N ASN A 95 7.53 9.24 -4.35
CA ASN A 95 8.11 9.50 -3.02
C ASN A 95 9.46 8.81 -2.78
N VAL A 96 10.08 8.22 -3.80
CA VAL A 96 11.40 7.56 -3.68
C VAL A 96 12.38 8.12 -4.69
N LEU A 97 13.50 8.65 -4.20
CA LEU A 97 14.57 9.18 -5.03
C LEU A 97 15.63 8.12 -5.29
N PHE A 98 16.08 8.06 -6.55
CA PHE A 98 17.17 7.19 -6.99
C PHE A 98 18.31 7.99 -7.62
N ASN A 99 19.53 7.50 -7.47
CA ASN A 99 20.70 7.97 -8.22
C ASN A 99 20.80 7.30 -9.61
N ASN A 100 21.80 7.69 -10.40
CA ASN A 100 22.06 7.13 -11.73
C ASN A 100 22.34 5.61 -11.72
N ASN A 101 22.78 5.07 -10.57
CA ASN A 101 23.04 3.64 -10.39
C ASN A 101 21.78 2.86 -9.97
N ASN A 102 20.60 3.50 -9.94
CA ASN A 102 19.33 2.96 -9.46
C ASN A 102 19.33 2.58 -7.96
N GLU A 103 20.17 3.23 -7.16
CA GLU A 103 20.18 3.07 -5.70
C GLU A 103 19.35 4.17 -5.05
N ILE A 104 18.68 3.82 -3.95
CA ILE A 104 17.86 4.79 -3.22
C ILE A 104 18.75 5.80 -2.53
N THR A 105 18.47 7.08 -2.75
CA THR A 105 19.11 8.21 -2.08
C THR A 105 18.23 8.82 -1.00
N GLY A 106 16.91 8.63 -1.07
CA GLY A 106 16.00 9.06 -0.02
C GLY A 106 14.55 8.65 -0.23
N PHE A 107 13.83 8.58 0.89
CA PHE A 107 12.37 8.57 0.93
C PHE A 107 11.88 9.99 1.26
N LEU A 108 10.83 10.43 0.58
CA LEU A 108 10.23 11.74 0.73
C LEU A 108 8.83 11.63 1.32
N ASP A 109 8.34 12.73 1.88
CA ASP A 109 6.94 12.91 2.28
C ASP A 109 6.42 11.90 3.34
N PHE A 110 6.90 12.06 4.57
CA PHE A 110 6.45 11.30 5.74
C PHE A 110 5.13 11.84 6.33
N TYR A 111 4.37 12.67 5.62
CA TYR A 111 3.14 13.27 6.15
C TYR A 111 2.09 12.23 6.57
N PHE A 112 2.00 11.12 5.82
CA PHE A 112 1.07 10.02 6.08
C PHE A 112 1.64 8.91 6.98
N SER A 113 2.79 9.14 7.61
CA SER A 113 3.37 8.18 8.53
C SER A 113 2.45 7.94 9.73
N ASP A 114 2.38 6.68 10.16
CA ASP A 114 1.43 6.18 11.15
C ASP A 114 2.04 5.01 11.92
N PHE A 115 1.59 4.77 13.14
CA PHE A 115 1.91 3.55 13.88
C PHE A 115 0.93 2.43 13.48
N ASN A 116 1.38 1.52 12.62
CA ASN A 116 0.52 0.49 12.02
C ASN A 116 1.28 -0.85 11.86
N TYR A 117 0.62 -1.87 11.33
CA TYR A 117 1.26 -3.15 11.03
C TYR A 117 2.44 -2.95 10.07
N SER A 118 3.59 -3.59 10.33
CA SER A 118 4.76 -3.46 9.46
C SER A 118 4.48 -3.88 8.02
N VAL A 119 3.61 -4.87 7.84
CA VAL A 119 3.17 -5.35 6.51
C VAL A 119 2.35 -4.32 5.72
N SER A 120 1.89 -3.24 6.35
CA SER A 120 1.15 -2.16 5.69
C SER A 120 1.97 -1.44 4.62
N ASP A 121 3.22 -1.06 4.87
CA ASP A 121 4.06 -0.46 3.83
C ASP A 121 4.41 -1.46 2.73
N LEU A 122 4.55 -2.75 3.06
CA LEU A 122 4.70 -3.78 2.03
C LEU A 122 3.48 -3.82 1.12
N ALA A 123 2.27 -3.77 1.68
CA ALA A 123 1.04 -3.69 0.90
C ALA A 123 1.00 -2.41 0.04
N ILE A 124 1.38 -1.25 0.59
CA ILE A 124 1.48 0.01 -0.18
C ILE A 124 2.40 -0.15 -1.38
N VAL A 125 3.60 -0.70 -1.17
CA VAL A 125 4.57 -0.90 -2.25
C VAL A 125 4.04 -1.90 -3.28
N ILE A 126 3.37 -2.97 -2.85
CA ILE A 126 2.77 -3.95 -3.76
C ILE A 126 1.70 -3.28 -4.64
N VAL A 127 0.77 -2.55 -4.05
CA VAL A 127 -0.34 -1.95 -4.81
C VAL A 127 0.10 -0.79 -5.72
N SER A 128 1.24 -0.14 -5.42
CA SER A 128 1.73 1.01 -6.20
C SER A 128 2.89 0.70 -7.16
N TRP A 129 3.70 -0.34 -6.90
CA TRP A 129 4.89 -0.65 -7.71
C TRP A 129 4.80 -1.95 -8.49
N CYS A 130 4.02 -2.92 -8.01
CA CYS A 130 4.02 -4.28 -8.53
C CYS A 130 2.90 -4.57 -9.52
N PHE A 131 2.08 -3.59 -9.90
CA PHE A 131 1.05 -3.77 -10.92
C PHE A 131 1.50 -3.27 -12.29
N TYR A 132 1.00 -3.90 -13.35
CA TYR A 132 1.07 -3.42 -14.72
C TYR A 132 -0.29 -3.60 -15.40
N ILE A 133 -0.47 -2.94 -16.55
CA ILE A 133 -1.66 -3.11 -17.41
C ILE A 133 -1.31 -4.15 -18.48
N ASN A 134 -2.09 -5.22 -18.57
CA ASN A 134 -1.89 -6.25 -19.59
C ASN A 134 -2.46 -5.83 -20.97
N GLN A 135 -2.38 -6.73 -21.95
CA GLN A 135 -2.90 -6.49 -23.31
C GLN A 135 -4.41 -6.27 -23.35
N ASP A 136 -5.15 -6.79 -22.36
CA ASP A 136 -6.61 -6.65 -22.23
C ASP A 136 -7.02 -5.41 -21.42
N ASN A 137 -6.10 -4.46 -21.20
CA ASN A 137 -6.29 -3.27 -20.37
C ASN A 137 -6.63 -3.54 -18.89
N ASN A 138 -6.31 -4.71 -18.37
CA ASN A 138 -6.56 -5.07 -16.97
C ASN A 138 -5.31 -4.86 -16.09
N TYR A 139 -5.52 -4.39 -14.86
CA TYR A 139 -4.47 -4.36 -13.84
C TYR A 139 -4.16 -5.77 -13.32
N VAL A 140 -2.90 -6.16 -13.47
CA VAL A 140 -2.40 -7.47 -13.04
C VAL A 140 -1.14 -7.33 -12.20
N LEU A 141 -1.02 -8.21 -11.19
CA LEU A 141 0.13 -8.22 -10.30
C LEU A 141 1.32 -8.92 -10.95
N ASP A 142 2.46 -8.24 -11.01
CA ASP A 142 3.75 -8.78 -11.38
C ASP A 142 4.32 -9.59 -10.20
N PHE A 143 4.16 -10.91 -10.27
CA PHE A 143 4.66 -11.83 -9.26
C PHE A 143 6.19 -11.82 -9.13
N ASN A 144 6.93 -11.46 -10.19
CA ASN A 144 8.38 -11.35 -10.10
C ASN A 144 8.77 -10.15 -9.23
N LYS A 145 8.13 -8.98 -9.44
CA LYS A 145 8.33 -7.81 -8.57
C LYS A 145 7.91 -8.10 -7.13
N LEU A 146 6.75 -8.73 -6.92
CA LEU A 146 6.30 -9.14 -5.58
C LEU A 146 7.35 -10.00 -4.86
N ASN A 147 7.85 -11.04 -5.53
CA ASN A 147 8.84 -11.94 -4.93
C ASN A 147 10.17 -11.24 -4.64
N ILE A 148 10.62 -10.36 -5.53
CA ILE A 148 11.84 -9.55 -5.32
C ILE A 148 11.67 -8.64 -4.10
N LEU A 149 10.54 -7.94 -3.99
CA LEU A 149 10.24 -7.05 -2.87
C LEU A 149 10.32 -7.81 -1.54
N LEU A 150 9.53 -8.88 -1.42
CA LEU A 150 9.41 -9.65 -0.18
C LEU A 150 10.73 -10.34 0.18
N LYS A 151 11.46 -10.89 -0.79
CA LYS A 151 12.77 -11.53 -0.57
C LYS A 151 13.77 -10.53 0.03
N ASN A 152 13.89 -9.34 -0.56
CA ASN A 152 14.88 -8.36 -0.13
C ASN A 152 14.49 -7.69 1.20
N TYR A 153 13.20 -7.48 1.43
CA TYR A 153 12.71 -7.06 2.74
C TYR A 153 13.03 -8.10 3.83
N ASN A 154 12.70 -9.37 3.57
CA ASN A 154 12.87 -10.48 4.51
C ASN A 154 14.33 -10.78 4.87
N ASN A 155 15.28 -10.41 3.99
CA ASN A 155 16.72 -10.54 4.27
C ASN A 155 17.22 -9.56 5.34
N ILE A 156 16.51 -8.45 5.57
CA ILE A 156 16.88 -7.42 6.54
C ILE A 156 16.00 -7.51 7.79
N ARG A 157 14.69 -7.65 7.62
CA ARG A 157 13.74 -7.87 8.70
C ARG A 157 12.89 -9.08 8.36
N ARG A 158 13.03 -10.15 9.16
CA ARG A 158 12.26 -11.39 8.97
C ARG A 158 10.77 -11.12 8.97
N ILE A 159 10.08 -11.62 7.95
CA ILE A 159 8.63 -11.57 7.83
C ILE A 159 8.08 -12.78 8.58
N LYS A 160 7.05 -12.58 9.40
CA LYS A 160 6.36 -13.67 10.09
C LYS A 160 5.28 -14.28 9.22
N LYS A 161 4.97 -15.56 9.44
CA LYS A 161 3.83 -16.26 8.82
C LYS A 161 2.50 -15.51 8.99
N SER A 162 2.28 -14.89 10.14
CA SER A 162 1.08 -14.08 10.39
C SER A 162 1.00 -12.86 9.46
N GLU A 163 2.12 -12.15 9.24
CA GLU A 163 2.20 -11.03 8.29
C GLU A 163 1.88 -11.50 6.88
N ILE A 164 2.49 -12.60 6.42
CA ILE A 164 2.21 -13.21 5.11
C ILE A 164 0.74 -13.57 4.96
N SER A 165 0.14 -14.22 5.97
CA SER A 165 -1.28 -14.60 5.95
C SER A 165 -2.24 -13.41 5.93
N SER A 166 -1.77 -12.24 6.36
CA SER A 166 -2.54 -10.99 6.38
C SER A 166 -2.32 -10.11 5.15
N LEU A 167 -1.33 -10.42 4.31
CA LEU A 167 -0.89 -9.51 3.26
C LEU A 167 -2.00 -9.21 2.25
N ASN A 168 -2.76 -10.23 1.81
CA ASN A 168 -3.82 -10.04 0.83
C ASN A 168 -4.92 -9.09 1.36
N ILE A 169 -5.36 -9.29 2.60
CA ILE A 169 -6.41 -8.44 3.19
C ILE A 169 -5.92 -7.01 3.41
N ILE A 170 -4.64 -6.83 3.74
CA ILE A 170 -4.05 -5.49 3.90
C ILE A 170 -3.89 -4.81 2.53
N CYS A 171 -3.51 -5.54 1.47
CA CYS A 171 -3.55 -5.00 0.10
C CYS A 171 -4.94 -4.50 -0.29
N LYS A 172 -6.00 -5.28 -0.01
CA LYS A 172 -7.40 -4.86 -0.23
C LYS A 172 -7.72 -3.55 0.52
N LEU A 173 -7.33 -3.45 1.80
CA LEU A 173 -7.55 -2.25 2.60
C LEU A 173 -6.84 -1.02 2.00
N TYR A 174 -5.59 -1.17 1.54
CA TYR A 174 -4.84 -0.06 0.97
C TYR A 174 -5.34 0.35 -0.41
N CYS A 175 -5.85 -0.59 -1.23
CA CYS A 175 -6.62 -0.25 -2.43
C CYS A 175 -7.84 0.62 -2.07
N MET A 176 -8.64 0.20 -1.08
CA MET A 176 -9.78 1.01 -0.60
C MET A 176 -9.32 2.38 -0.11
N ARG A 177 -8.27 2.45 0.72
CA ARG A 177 -7.74 3.71 1.26
C ARG A 177 -7.42 4.69 0.15
N PHE A 178 -6.64 4.28 -0.84
CA PHE A 178 -6.20 5.16 -1.91
C PHE A 178 -7.33 5.54 -2.88
N MET A 179 -8.30 4.65 -3.10
CA MET A 179 -9.53 5.01 -3.81
C MET A 179 -10.28 6.10 -3.04
N PHE A 180 -10.49 5.91 -1.74
CA PHE A 180 -11.27 6.82 -0.88
C PHE A 180 -10.61 8.19 -0.76
N THR A 181 -9.28 8.26 -0.60
CA THR A 181 -8.56 9.53 -0.55
C THR A 181 -8.60 10.27 -1.88
N ARG A 182 -8.55 9.55 -3.02
CA ARG A 182 -8.72 10.16 -4.35
C ARG A 182 -10.14 10.71 -4.55
N ILE A 183 -11.17 10.01 -4.06
CA ILE A 183 -12.56 10.49 -4.08
C ILE A 183 -12.69 11.75 -3.22
N ALA A 184 -12.23 11.70 -1.96
CA ALA A 184 -12.33 12.81 -1.01
C ALA A 184 -11.61 14.08 -1.49
N ALA A 185 -10.47 13.92 -2.17
CA ALA A 185 -9.73 15.04 -2.73
C ALA A 185 -10.45 15.69 -3.93
N LYS A 186 -11.25 14.92 -4.67
CA LYS A 186 -12.06 15.41 -5.79
C LYS A 186 -13.12 16.41 -5.36
N ASP A 187 -13.71 16.17 -4.20
CA ASP A 187 -14.82 16.98 -3.69
C ASP A 187 -14.36 18.21 -2.89
N ASN A 188 -13.16 18.16 -2.30
CA ASN A 188 -12.69 19.17 -1.34
C ASN A 188 -11.77 20.26 -1.91
N ASN A 189 -11.58 20.36 -3.25
CA ASN A 189 -10.66 21.34 -3.88
C ASN A 189 -9.23 21.33 -3.27
N TYR A 190 -8.82 20.24 -2.60
CA TYR A 190 -7.53 20.13 -1.94
C TYR A 190 -6.44 19.84 -2.99
N ASP A 191 -5.55 20.81 -3.15
CA ASP A 191 -4.36 20.81 -4.02
C ASP A 191 -4.61 20.25 -5.43
N LYS A 192 -5.21 21.11 -6.27
CA LYS A 192 -5.70 20.78 -7.62
C LYS A 192 -4.66 20.16 -8.56
N GLN A 193 -3.36 20.29 -8.25
CA GLN A 193 -2.29 19.87 -9.17
C GLN A 193 -1.72 18.46 -8.90
N LYS A 194 -1.86 17.90 -7.69
CA LYS A 194 -1.24 16.60 -7.34
C LYS A 194 -2.22 15.44 -7.14
N ILE A 195 -3.39 15.68 -6.57
CA ILE A 195 -4.30 14.60 -6.14
C ILE A 195 -5.45 14.37 -7.14
N LEU A 196 -5.88 15.43 -7.86
CA LEU A 196 -7.03 15.40 -8.78
C LEU A 196 -6.85 14.61 -10.08
N THR A 197 -5.62 14.20 -10.44
CA THR A 197 -5.35 13.57 -11.75
C THR A 197 -5.38 12.04 -11.72
N LYS A 198 -5.34 11.41 -10.54
CA LYS A 198 -5.22 9.95 -10.46
C LYS A 198 -6.62 9.31 -10.38
N ASN A 199 -6.97 8.50 -11.38
CA ASN A 199 -8.29 7.86 -11.51
C ASN A 199 -8.58 6.90 -10.32
N PRO A 200 -9.67 7.07 -9.55
CA PRO A 200 -10.01 6.14 -8.47
C PRO A 200 -10.29 4.71 -8.96
N HIS A 201 -10.67 4.53 -10.24
CA HIS A 201 -10.95 3.20 -10.82
C HIS A 201 -9.75 2.26 -10.81
N GLU A 202 -8.51 2.78 -10.91
CA GLU A 202 -7.29 1.97 -10.79
C GLU A 202 -7.32 1.09 -9.52
N TYR A 203 -7.75 1.66 -8.40
CA TYR A 203 -7.78 0.93 -7.14
C TYR A 203 -9.01 0.05 -6.95
N ILE A 204 -10.09 0.30 -7.70
CA ILE A 204 -11.21 -0.64 -7.79
C ILE A 204 -10.74 -1.93 -8.49
N GLU A 205 -10.07 -1.81 -9.63
CA GLU A 205 -9.60 -2.97 -10.39
C GLU A 205 -8.55 -3.78 -9.61
N LYS A 206 -7.62 -3.10 -8.94
CA LYS A 206 -6.66 -3.77 -8.04
C LYS A 206 -7.35 -4.45 -6.86
N LEU A 207 -8.38 -3.83 -6.26
CA LEU A 207 -9.16 -4.45 -5.19
C LEU A 207 -9.87 -5.72 -5.69
N LEU A 208 -10.49 -5.67 -6.88
CA LEU A 208 -11.14 -6.82 -7.50
C LEU A 208 -10.13 -7.94 -7.80
N TYR A 209 -8.92 -7.59 -8.27
CA TYR A 209 -7.82 -8.54 -8.45
C TYR A 209 -7.52 -9.29 -7.14
N PHE A 210 -7.33 -8.58 -6.03
CA PHE A 210 -7.06 -9.21 -4.73
C PHE A 210 -8.26 -9.96 -4.15
N ASN A 211 -9.48 -9.55 -4.48
CA ASN A 211 -10.68 -10.26 -4.07
C ASN A 211 -10.78 -11.63 -4.76
N ASN A 212 -10.41 -11.70 -6.04
CA ASN A 212 -10.41 -12.94 -6.82
C ASN A 212 -9.16 -13.81 -6.57
N THR A 213 -8.13 -13.23 -5.96
CA THR A 213 -6.89 -13.93 -5.61
C THR A 213 -6.96 -14.50 -4.20
N LYS A 214 -7.25 -15.80 -4.06
CA LYS A 214 -7.33 -16.47 -2.76
C LYS A 214 -5.99 -16.51 -2.01
N ASN A 215 -4.87 -16.67 -2.72
CA ASN A 215 -3.53 -16.71 -2.16
C ASN A 215 -2.53 -16.07 -3.11
N LEU A 216 -1.71 -15.15 -2.59
CA LEU A 216 -0.55 -14.65 -3.32
C LEU A 216 0.48 -15.77 -3.41
N ARG A 217 0.77 -16.26 -4.62
CA ARG A 217 1.82 -17.28 -4.81
C ARG A 217 3.18 -16.63 -4.56
N MET A 218 3.78 -16.94 -3.41
CA MET A 218 5.04 -16.35 -2.96
C MET A 218 6.12 -17.42 -2.83
N ASN A 219 7.30 -17.13 -3.35
CA ASN A 219 8.47 -18.01 -3.31
C ASN A 219 9.54 -17.45 -2.37
N ILE A 220 9.19 -17.32 -1.07
CA ILE A 220 10.11 -16.86 -0.02
C ILE A 220 10.05 -17.75 1.21
N LYS A 221 11.21 -17.97 1.86
CA LYS A 221 11.29 -18.61 3.18
C LYS A 221 11.11 -17.53 4.26
N TYR A 222 10.07 -17.65 5.08
CA TYR A 222 9.72 -16.72 6.16
C TYR A 222 9.65 -17.47 7.50
N GLU A 223 9.59 -16.72 8.60
CA GLU A 223 9.57 -17.23 9.98
C GLU A 223 8.18 -17.74 10.40
#